data_AF-A0A0M4LH67-F1
#
_entry.id   AF-A0A0M4LH67-F1
#
_cell.length_a   1.000
_cell.length_b   1.000
_cell.length_c   1.000
_cell.angle_alpha   90.00
_cell.angle_beta   90.00
_cell.angle_gamma   90.00
#
_symmetry.space_group_name_H-M   'P 1'
#
loop_
_entity.id
_entity.type
_entity.pdbx_description
1 polymer ?
#
loop_
_entity_poly.entity_id
_entity_poly.type
_entity_poly.pdbx_seq_one_letter_code
_entity_poly.pdbx_strand_id
1 'polypeptide(L)'
;MVAHSDHANESEYLDADILFHRTLLEASGNLMFAALGDVIASTLTGRTQHELMPQVADQTALGWHTEVAALIRKGDGAETAMRQIVDESDQAISHIAGTEA
;
A
#
# COMPACT_ATOMS: atom_id res chain seq x y z
N MET A 1 6.40 4.27 7.37
CA MET A 1 5.14 4.95 7.01
C MET A 1 4.78 6.04 8.01
N VAL A 2 4.31 5.74 9.23
CA VAL A 2 3.85 6.79 10.19
C VAL A 2 4.88 7.90 10.44
N ALA A 3 6.17 7.56 10.58
CA ALA A 3 7.24 8.55 10.77
C ALA A 3 7.42 9.54 9.59
N HIS A 4 6.88 9.22 8.42
CA HIS A 4 6.98 10.00 7.19
C HIS A 4 5.59 10.45 6.69
N SER A 5 4.57 10.47 7.57
CA SER A 5 3.18 10.77 7.16
C SER A 5 2.98 12.16 6.56
N ASP A 6 3.83 13.12 6.92
CA ASP A 6 3.76 14.50 6.40
C ASP A 6 4.44 14.67 5.02
N HIS A 7 5.06 13.59 4.51
CA HIS A 7 5.82 13.53 3.26
C HIS A 7 5.47 12.23 2.51
N ALA A 8 4.19 11.96 2.33
CA ALA A 8 3.68 10.70 1.80
C ALA A 8 3.94 10.50 0.30
N ASN A 9 4.34 11.56 -0.40
CA ASN A 9 4.77 11.55 -1.80
C ASN A 9 6.31 11.46 -1.97
N GLU A 10 7.07 11.24 -0.89
CA GLU A 10 8.52 11.13 -0.91
C GLU A 10 9.00 9.68 -0.77
N SER A 11 10.29 9.45 -1.09
CA SER A 11 10.92 8.13 -1.13
C SER A 11 10.81 7.35 0.17
N GLU A 12 10.95 8.01 1.32
CA GLU A 12 11.00 7.38 2.62
C GLU A 12 9.64 6.78 3.01
N TYR A 13 8.55 7.41 2.59
CA TYR A 13 7.22 6.86 2.74
C TYR A 13 7.03 5.65 1.81
N LEU A 14 7.36 5.82 0.53
CA LEU A 14 7.25 4.79 -0.51
C LEU A 14 8.06 3.53 -0.15
N ASP A 15 9.30 3.69 0.29
CA ASP A 15 10.17 2.57 0.69
C ASP A 15 9.58 1.80 1.86
N ALA A 16 8.98 2.51 2.83
CA ALA A 16 8.35 1.86 3.97
C ALA A 16 7.06 1.12 3.60
N ASP A 17 6.30 1.64 2.63
CA ASP A 17 5.08 1.00 2.11
C ASP A 17 5.41 -0.26 1.28
N ILE A 18 6.40 -0.15 0.38
CA ILE A 18 6.95 -1.29 -0.37
C ILE A 18 7.44 -2.38 0.58
N LEU A 19 8.20 -1.99 1.61
CA LEU A 19 8.72 -2.93 2.61
C LEU A 19 7.59 -3.66 3.34
N PHE A 20 6.53 -2.93 3.73
CA PHE A 20 5.38 -3.52 4.39
C PHE A 20 4.72 -4.60 3.51
N HIS A 21 4.37 -4.26 2.27
CA HIS A 21 3.71 -5.21 1.37
C HIS A 21 4.59 -6.42 1.02
N ARG A 22 5.88 -6.21 0.74
CA ARG A 22 6.83 -7.31 0.46
C ARG A 22 6.92 -8.26 1.65
N THR A 23 7.05 -7.72 2.86
CA THR A 23 7.12 -8.54 4.08
C THR A 23 5.89 -9.44 4.24
N LEU A 24 4.69 -8.92 3.94
CA LEU A 24 3.46 -9.72 4.01
C LEU A 24 3.43 -10.85 2.99
N LEU A 25 3.84 -10.58 1.75
CA LEU A 25 3.87 -11.59 0.69
C LEU A 25 4.88 -12.70 1.00
N GLU A 26 6.07 -12.33 1.49
CA GLU A 26 7.09 -13.29 1.92
C GLU A 26 6.61 -14.12 3.11
N ALA A 27 5.98 -13.49 4.10
CA ALA A 27 5.44 -14.15 5.28
C ALA A 27 4.29 -15.12 4.97
N SER A 28 3.66 -15.03 3.80
CA SER A 28 2.65 -16.00 3.36
C SER A 28 3.19 -17.42 3.19
N GLY A 29 4.52 -17.58 3.05
CA GLY A 29 5.17 -18.86 2.75
C GLY A 29 4.89 -19.37 1.33
N ASN A 30 4.15 -18.61 0.52
CA ASN A 30 3.85 -18.95 -0.87
C ASN A 30 4.80 -18.21 -1.82
N LEU A 31 5.70 -18.97 -2.45
CA LEU A 31 6.69 -18.44 -3.38
C LEU A 31 6.08 -17.68 -4.57
N MET A 32 4.88 -18.07 -5.02
CA MET A 32 4.20 -17.38 -6.10
C MET A 32 3.73 -15.98 -5.67
N PHE A 33 3.30 -15.81 -4.41
CA PHE A 33 2.92 -14.52 -3.88
C PHE A 33 4.13 -13.65 -3.58
N ALA A 34 5.20 -14.23 -3.01
CA ALA A 34 6.46 -13.51 -2.79
C ALA A 34 7.00 -12.90 -4.10
N ALA A 35 6.90 -13.63 -5.21
CA ALA A 35 7.32 -13.16 -6.53
C ALA A 35 6.53 -11.94 -7.05
N LEU A 36 5.35 -11.64 -6.50
CA LEU A 36 4.57 -10.44 -6.85
C LEU A 36 5.09 -9.16 -6.17
N GLY A 37 6.09 -9.25 -5.29
CA GLY A 37 6.64 -8.10 -4.58
C GLY A 37 7.16 -6.99 -5.50
N ASP A 38 7.77 -7.34 -6.64
CA ASP A 38 8.27 -6.35 -7.61
C ASP A 38 7.15 -5.70 -8.42
N VAL A 39 6.06 -6.45 -8.67
CA VAL A 39 4.86 -5.92 -9.32
C VAL A 39 4.22 -4.87 -8.42
N ILE A 40 4.05 -5.16 -7.12
CA ILE A 40 3.49 -4.21 -6.16
C ILE A 40 4.39 -3.00 -5.99
N ALA A 41 5.71 -3.19 -5.89
CA ALA A 41 6.66 -2.08 -5.82
C ALA A 41 6.56 -1.15 -7.03
N SER A 42 6.39 -1.72 -8.24
CA SER A 42 6.20 -0.93 -9.47
C SER A 42 4.90 -0.13 -9.44
N THR A 43 3.80 -0.71 -8.96
CA THR A 43 2.51 -0.01 -8.82
C THR A 43 2.61 1.17 -7.84
N LEU A 44 3.20 0.96 -6.66
CA LEU A 44 3.37 2.02 -5.65
C LEU A 44 4.29 3.14 -6.14
N THR A 45 5.37 2.77 -6.83
CA THR A 45 6.28 3.73 -7.46
C THR A 45 5.56 4.56 -8.51
N GLY A 46 4.77 3.93 -9.37
CA GLY A 46 3.97 4.60 -10.39
C GLY A 46 3.00 5.62 -9.79
N ARG A 47 2.28 5.25 -8.72
CA ARG A 47 1.37 6.18 -8.01
C ARG A 47 2.11 7.42 -7.50
N THR A 48 3.29 7.23 -6.92
CA THR A 48 4.11 8.34 -6.39
C THR A 48 4.60 9.23 -7.53
N GLN A 49 5.10 8.64 -8.62
CA GLN A 49 5.63 9.37 -9.78
C GLN A 49 4.56 10.11 -10.58
N HIS A 50 3.33 9.60 -10.61
CA HIS A 50 2.19 10.23 -11.29
C HIS A 50 1.38 11.16 -10.36
N GLU A 51 1.99 11.64 -9.26
CA GLU A 51 1.39 12.60 -8.34
C GLU A 51 0.03 12.16 -7.74
N LEU A 52 -0.19 10.84 -7.66
CA LEU A 52 -1.39 10.26 -7.02
C LEU A 52 -1.28 10.15 -5.51
N MET A 53 -0.06 10.32 -4.98
CA MET A 53 0.17 10.34 -3.54
C MET A 53 0.03 11.78 -3.03
N PRO A 54 -0.83 12.04 -2.03
CA PRO A 54 -0.90 13.35 -1.41
C PRO A 54 0.40 13.66 -0.66
N GLN A 55 0.68 14.93 -0.40
CA GLN A 55 1.83 15.31 0.45
C GLN A 55 1.66 14.78 1.88
N VAL A 56 0.45 14.87 2.44
CA VAL A 56 0.12 14.34 3.77
C VAL A 56 -0.71 13.07 3.60
N ALA A 57 -0.25 11.98 4.22
CA ALA A 57 -0.94 10.70 4.18
C ALA A 57 -2.34 10.77 4.81
N ASP A 58 -3.28 10.07 4.20
CA ASP A 58 -4.58 9.81 4.82
C ASP A 58 -4.38 8.99 6.10
N GLN A 59 -4.83 9.55 7.22
CA GLN A 59 -4.75 8.91 8.53
C GLN A 59 -5.55 7.61 8.60
N THR A 60 -6.62 7.50 7.81
CA THR A 60 -7.43 6.29 7.67
C THR A 60 -6.59 5.18 7.02
N ALA A 61 -5.90 5.49 5.92
CA ALA A 61 -5.02 4.54 5.23
C ALA A 61 -3.86 4.08 6.12
N LEU A 62 -3.24 4.99 6.86
CA LEU A 62 -2.23 4.64 7.87
C LEU A 62 -2.79 3.73 8.98
N GLY A 63 -4.03 3.98 9.39
CA GLY A 63 -4.78 3.14 10.33
C GLY A 63 -4.93 1.71 9.82
N TRP A 64 -5.32 1.54 8.56
CA TRP A 64 -5.50 0.21 7.95
C TRP A 64 -4.22 -0.61 7.94
N HIS A 65 -3.05 0.00 7.71
CA HIS A 65 -1.77 -0.73 7.78
C HIS A 65 -1.50 -1.31 9.18
N THR A 66 -1.81 -0.52 10.22
CA THR A 66 -1.69 -0.96 11.61
C THR A 66 -2.72 -2.06 11.92
N GLU A 67 -3.93 -1.90 11.42
CA GLU A 67 -5.02 -2.86 11.59
C GLU A 67 -4.71 -4.21 10.93
N VAL A 68 -4.19 -4.22 9.69
CA VAL A 68 -3.73 -5.42 9.01
C VAL A 68 -2.72 -6.18 9.87
N ALA A 69 -1.68 -5.50 10.37
CA ALA A 69 -0.67 -6.15 11.21
C ALA A 69 -1.27 -6.74 12.50
N ALA A 70 -2.23 -6.05 13.11
CA ALA A 70 -2.93 -6.53 14.30
C ALA A 70 -3.82 -7.74 14.01
N LEU A 71 -4.55 -7.73 12.89
CA LEU A 71 -5.46 -8.81 12.46
C LEU A 71 -4.70 -10.05 12.00
N ILE A 72 -3.52 -9.89 11.37
CA ILE A 72 -2.61 -11.01 11.08
C ILE A 72 -2.20 -11.69 12.38
N ARG A 73 -1.78 -10.92 13.39
CA ARG A 73 -1.41 -11.48 14.71
C ARG A 73 -2.58 -12.17 15.40
N LYS A 74 -3.80 -11.65 15.22
CA LYS A 74 -5.04 -12.26 15.72
C LYS A 74 -5.39 -13.55 14.96
N GLY A 75 -4.98 -13.67 13.69
CA GLY A 75 -5.24 -14.81 12.81
C GLY A 75 -6.56 -14.75 12.06
N ASP A 76 -7.22 -13.59 11.98
CA ASP A 76 -8.53 -13.44 11.33
C ASP A 76 -8.77 -11.98 10.87
N GLY A 77 -9.49 -11.80 9.77
CA GLY A 77 -9.93 -10.49 9.24
C GLY A 77 -8.87 -9.66 8.49
N ALA A 78 -7.61 -10.10 8.44
CA ALA A 78 -6.53 -9.34 7.82
C ALA A 78 -6.74 -9.08 6.32
N GLU A 79 -7.35 -10.03 5.61
CA GLU A 79 -7.66 -9.90 4.18
C GLU A 79 -8.63 -8.73 3.92
N THR A 80 -9.67 -8.61 4.75
CA THR A 80 -10.69 -7.57 4.58
C THR A 80 -10.12 -6.19 4.86
N ALA A 81 -9.26 -6.05 5.86
CA ALA A 81 -8.54 -4.81 6.12
C ALA A 81 -7.57 -4.46 4.99
N MET A 82 -6.81 -5.44 4.47
CA MET A 82 -5.92 -5.25 3.32
C MET A 82 -6.69 -4.80 2.08
N ARG A 83 -7.90 -5.33 1.88
CA ARG A 83 -8.76 -4.95 0.76
C ARG A 83 -9.10 -3.47 0.75
N GLN A 84 -9.28 -2.82 1.91
CA GLN A 84 -9.51 -1.37 1.98
C GLN A 84 -8.34 -0.57 1.38
N ILE A 85 -7.10 -0.99 1.66
CA ILE A 85 -5.88 -0.36 1.10
C ILE A 85 -5.83 -0.54 -0.42
N VAL A 86 -6.13 -1.75 -0.90
CA VAL A 86 -6.15 -2.06 -2.33
C VAL A 86 -7.25 -1.28 -3.07
N ASP A 87 -8.44 -1.19 -2.49
CA ASP A 87 -9.57 -0.48 -3.09
C ASP A 87 -9.30 1.04 -3.16
N GLU A 88 -8.68 1.63 -2.13
CA GLU A 88 -8.21 3.03 -2.17
C GLU A 88 -7.19 3.24 -3.30
N SER A 89 -6.25 2.32 -3.42
CA SER A 89 -5.21 2.37 -4.46
C SER A 89 -5.81 2.29 -5.87
N ASP A 90 -6.79 1.40 -6.06
CA ASP A 90 -7.50 1.22 -7.34
C ASP A 90 -8.33 2.46 -7.71
N GLN A 91 -8.98 3.10 -6.73
CA GLN A 91 -9.68 4.37 -6.93
C GLN A 91 -8.71 5.48 -7.36
N ALA A 92 -7.57 5.61 -6.68
CA ALA A 92 -6.54 6.60 -7.02
C ALA A 92 -6.03 6.43 -8.46
N ILE A 93 -5.80 5.19 -8.90
CA ILE A 93 -5.35 4.88 -10.27
C ILE A 93 -6.47 5.12 -11.29
N SER A 94 -7.70 4.72 -10.98
CA SER A 94 -8.85 4.87 -11.88
C SER A 94 -9.18 6.34 -12.19
N HIS A 95 -8.88 7.26 -11.26
CA HIS A 95 -9.00 8.70 -11.51
C HIS A 95 -8.09 9.21 -12.65
N ILE A 96 -6.93 8.58 -12.91
CA ILE A 96 -6.09 8.88 -14.08
C ILE A 96 -6.74 8.36 -15.37
N ALA A 97 -7.17 7.09 -15.36
CA ALA A 97 -7.72 6.46 -16.57
C ALA A 97 -9.00 7.13 -17.07
N GLY A 98 -9.75 7.78 -16.18
CA GLY A 98 -10.95 8.55 -16.51
C GLY A 98 -10.71 10.01 -16.93
N THR A 99 -9.51 10.56 -16.78
CA THR A 99 -9.18 11.95 -17.15
C THR A 99 -8.57 12.08 -18.56
N GLU A 100 -8.35 10.98 -19.27
CA GLU A 100 -7.91 10.95 -20.68
C GLU A 100 -9.03 10.69 -21.70
N ALA A 101 -10.32 10.76 -21.32
CA ALA A 101 -11.48 10.61 -22.20
C ALA A 101 -12.29 11.90 -22.34
#